data_AF-A0A970JCM6-F1
#
_entry.id   AF-A0A970JCM6-F1
#
_cell.length_a   1.000
_cell.length_b   1.000
_cell.length_c   1.000
_cell.angle_alpha   90.00
_cell.angle_beta   90.00
_cell.angle_gamma   90.00
#
_symmetry.space_group_name_H-M   'P 1'
#
loop_
_entity.id
_entity.type
_entity.pdbx_description
1 polymer ?
#
loop_
_entity_poly.entity_id
_entity_poly.type
_entity_poly.pdbx_seq_one_letter_code
_entity_poly.pdbx_strand_id
1 'polypeptide(L)'
;IACLAQLVNVIAPIMTENGGDAWRQTIYYPFMHASNYGRGVALIPNIESDKYDGRKYKDVPYLEAIATVNEENDELTIFAVNRCPGEELLLEATLGGFSGYKVTEHISLYGFDPKERNTKDLRKVKPSTLSGSTEVDKELLKSKLPPLSWNVIRMKK
;
A
#
# COMPACT_ATOMS: atom_id res chain seq x y z
N ILE A 1 3.51 -19.70 -6.24
CA ILE A 1 2.56 -19.11 -7.22
C ILE A 1 1.28 -18.74 -6.47
N ALA A 2 0.69 -17.58 -6.77
CA ALA A 2 -0.58 -17.13 -6.21
C ALA A 2 -1.50 -16.66 -7.33
N CYS A 3 -2.81 -16.87 -7.19
CA CYS A 3 -3.83 -16.48 -8.15
C CYS A 3 -4.96 -15.76 -7.43
N LEU A 4 -5.24 -14.50 -7.80
CA LEU A 4 -6.39 -13.78 -7.28
C LEU A 4 -7.69 -14.40 -7.83
N ALA A 5 -8.51 -14.95 -6.94
CA ALA A 5 -9.77 -15.59 -7.30
C ALA A 5 -10.96 -14.63 -7.07
N GLN A 6 -11.66 -14.14 -8.11
CA GLN A 6 -11.39 -14.26 -9.55
C GLN A 6 -11.03 -12.89 -10.15
N LEU A 7 -10.88 -12.81 -11.49
CA LEU A 7 -10.40 -11.61 -12.16
C LEU A 7 -11.51 -10.66 -12.65
N VAL A 8 -12.67 -11.19 -13.09
CA VAL A 8 -13.78 -10.39 -13.64
C VAL A 8 -15.13 -10.87 -13.08
N ASN A 9 -15.97 -9.94 -12.63
CA ASN A 9 -17.32 -10.09 -12.06
C ASN A 9 -17.45 -10.93 -10.78
N VAL A 10 -17.00 -12.19 -10.79
CA VAL A 10 -17.13 -13.11 -9.66
C VAL A 10 -16.06 -12.78 -8.63
N ILE A 11 -16.45 -12.16 -7.50
CA ILE A 11 -15.55 -11.76 -6.40
C ILE A 11 -14.24 -11.11 -6.91
N ALA A 12 -14.38 -10.15 -7.82
CA ALA A 12 -13.32 -9.72 -8.72
C ALA A 12 -12.86 -8.26 -8.49
N PRO A 13 -11.62 -7.92 -8.88
CA PRO A 13 -11.15 -6.53 -8.93
C PRO A 13 -11.75 -5.74 -10.12
N ILE A 14 -12.22 -6.42 -11.16
CA ILE A 14 -12.80 -5.81 -12.37
C ILE A 14 -14.26 -6.25 -12.48
N MET A 15 -15.15 -5.29 -12.75
CA MET A 15 -16.56 -5.54 -12.99
C MET A 15 -16.96 -5.05 -14.37
N THR A 16 -17.95 -5.69 -14.98
CA THR A 16 -18.54 -5.32 -16.26
C THR A 16 -20.07 -5.39 -16.19
N GLU A 17 -20.75 -4.60 -17.03
CA GLU A 17 -22.20 -4.73 -17.26
C GLU A 17 -22.46 -5.22 -18.70
N ASN A 18 -23.48 -6.06 -18.90
CA ASN A 18 -23.85 -6.55 -20.23
C ASN A 18 -24.22 -5.39 -21.15
N GLY A 19 -23.47 -5.21 -22.24
CA GLY A 19 -23.66 -4.08 -23.16
C GLY A 19 -23.27 -2.71 -22.58
N GLY A 20 -22.55 -2.70 -21.45
CA GLY A 20 -22.20 -1.48 -20.73
C GLY A 20 -20.72 -1.37 -20.39
N ASP A 21 -20.44 -0.55 -19.39
CA ASP A 21 -19.09 -0.19 -18.95
C ASP A 21 -18.37 -1.32 -18.20
N ALA A 22 -17.04 -1.19 -18.14
CA ALA A 22 -16.18 -1.88 -17.18
C ALA A 22 -15.66 -0.89 -16.13
N TRP A 23 -15.58 -1.30 -14.87
CA TRP A 23 -15.04 -0.47 -13.78
C TRP A 23 -14.18 -1.26 -12.80
N ARG A 24 -13.36 -0.51 -12.05
CA ARG A 24 -12.39 -1.01 -11.08
C ARG A 24 -13.03 -1.02 -9.69
N GLN A 25 -13.04 -2.18 -9.04
CA GLN A 25 -13.38 -2.31 -7.63
C GLN A 25 -12.27 -1.77 -6.74
N THR A 26 -12.57 -1.52 -5.47
CA THR A 26 -11.58 -0.99 -4.51
C THR A 26 -10.34 -1.89 -4.38
N ILE A 27 -10.53 -3.21 -4.43
CA ILE A 27 -9.46 -4.21 -4.37
C ILE A 27 -8.55 -4.25 -5.61
N TYR A 28 -8.93 -3.58 -6.71
CA TYR A 28 -8.10 -3.47 -7.90
C TYR A 28 -6.79 -2.74 -7.60
N TYR A 29 -6.84 -1.64 -6.82
CA TYR A 29 -5.70 -0.74 -6.68
C TYR A 29 -4.54 -1.35 -5.89
N PRO A 30 -4.74 -1.99 -4.71
CA PRO A 30 -3.63 -2.67 -4.03
C PRO A 30 -3.01 -3.79 -4.89
N PHE A 31 -3.83 -4.56 -5.61
CA PHE A 31 -3.34 -5.62 -6.49
C PHE A 31 -2.52 -5.05 -7.66
N MET A 32 -3.01 -3.98 -8.30
CA MET A 32 -2.30 -3.26 -9.37
C MET A 32 -0.94 -2.74 -8.86
N HIS A 33 -0.90 -2.11 -7.68
CA HIS A 33 0.33 -1.58 -7.11
C HIS A 33 1.34 -2.69 -6.81
N ALA A 34 0.92 -3.76 -6.15
CA ALA A 34 1.80 -4.90 -5.84
C ALA A 34 2.34 -5.55 -7.13
N SER A 35 1.49 -5.76 -8.14
CA SER A 35 1.88 -6.35 -9.42
C SER A 35 2.85 -5.46 -10.22
N ASN A 36 2.70 -4.14 -10.17
CA ASN A 36 3.53 -3.23 -10.95
C ASN A 36 4.83 -2.84 -10.24
N TYR A 37 4.80 -2.63 -8.92
CA TYR A 37 5.92 -2.08 -8.15
C TYR A 37 6.60 -3.11 -7.24
N GLY A 38 6.02 -4.29 -7.04
CA GLY A 38 6.59 -5.38 -6.23
C GLY A 38 7.53 -6.30 -7.01
N ARG A 39 8.34 -5.75 -7.92
CA ARG A 39 9.27 -6.51 -8.77
C ARG A 39 10.64 -6.61 -8.11
N GLY A 40 11.39 -7.66 -8.46
CA GLY A 40 12.73 -7.91 -7.96
C GLY A 40 12.72 -8.80 -6.70
N VAL A 41 13.55 -8.45 -5.72
CA VAL A 41 13.77 -9.24 -4.50
C VAL A 41 12.94 -8.67 -3.36
N ALA A 42 12.16 -9.53 -2.70
CA ALA A 42 11.49 -9.18 -1.45
C ALA A 42 12.48 -9.17 -0.29
N LEU A 43 12.53 -8.06 0.45
CA LEU A 43 13.33 -7.92 1.66
C LEU A 43 12.54 -8.41 2.86
N ILE A 44 13.24 -8.90 3.89
CA ILE A 44 12.65 -9.30 5.16
C ILE A 44 12.80 -8.12 6.14
N PRO A 45 11.74 -7.32 6.37
CA PRO A 45 11.83 -6.21 7.30
C PRO A 45 11.81 -6.71 8.75
N ASN A 46 12.59 -6.07 9.61
CA ASN A 46 12.43 -6.21 11.05
C ASN A 46 11.46 -5.13 11.53
N ILE A 47 10.22 -5.52 11.87
CA ILE A 47 9.13 -4.58 12.17
C ILE A 47 8.83 -4.58 13.67
N GLU A 48 8.85 -3.40 14.25
CA GLU A 48 8.29 -3.10 15.57
C GLU A 48 7.10 -2.16 15.39
N SER A 49 5.99 -2.47 16.05
CA SER A 49 4.75 -1.69 15.95
C SER A 49 3.91 -1.95 17.20
N ASP A 50 3.22 -0.90 17.66
CA ASP A 50 2.15 -1.04 18.63
C ASP A 50 1.11 -2.05 18.14
N LYS A 51 0.44 -2.70 19.10
CA LYS A 51 -0.40 -3.86 18.83
C LYS A 51 -1.79 -3.68 19.43
N TYR A 52 -2.75 -4.42 18.88
CA TYR A 52 -4.11 -4.50 19.40
C TYR A 52 -4.60 -5.94 19.48
N ASP A 53 -5.55 -6.16 20.37
CA ASP A 53 -6.27 -7.43 20.48
C ASP A 53 -7.53 -7.37 19.62
N GLY A 54 -7.60 -8.29 18.64
CA GLY A 54 -8.82 -8.62 17.93
C GLY A 54 -9.65 -9.67 18.67
N ARG A 55 -10.85 -9.96 18.15
CA ARG A 55 -11.74 -10.99 18.74
C ARG A 55 -11.13 -12.39 18.73
N LYS A 56 -10.32 -12.70 17.73
CA LYS A 56 -9.74 -14.05 17.49
C LYS A 56 -8.22 -14.09 17.67
N TYR A 57 -7.55 -12.96 17.46
CA TYR A 57 -6.10 -12.86 17.46
C TYR A 57 -5.68 -11.77 18.43
N LYS A 58 -4.68 -12.05 19.25
CA LYS A 58 -4.06 -11.09 20.17
C LYS A 58 -2.78 -10.54 19.57
N ASP A 59 -2.31 -9.41 20.09
CA ASP A 59 -1.01 -8.84 19.72
C ASP A 59 -0.84 -8.60 18.20
N VAL A 60 -1.90 -8.15 17.53
CA VAL A 60 -1.87 -7.87 16.08
C VAL A 60 -1.21 -6.50 15.86
N PRO A 61 -0.12 -6.40 15.07
CA PRO A 61 0.55 -5.12 14.84
C PRO A 61 -0.32 -4.17 14.01
N TYR A 62 -0.32 -2.88 14.36
CA TYR A 62 -1.02 -1.86 13.56
C TYR A 62 -0.36 -1.67 12.20
N LEU A 63 0.96 -1.77 12.12
CA LEU A 63 1.71 -1.75 10.88
C LEU A 63 1.85 -3.16 10.29
N GLU A 64 1.49 -3.30 9.01
CA GLU A 64 2.01 -4.36 8.16
C GLU A 64 2.89 -3.71 7.10
N ALA A 65 4.11 -4.19 6.87
CA ALA A 65 4.94 -3.65 5.82
C ALA A 65 5.85 -4.70 5.17
N ILE A 66 6.24 -4.45 3.94
CA ILE A 66 7.27 -5.19 3.22
C ILE A 66 7.96 -4.26 2.23
N ALA A 67 9.22 -4.55 1.91
CA ALA A 67 9.96 -3.82 0.90
C ALA A 67 10.41 -4.76 -0.23
N THR A 68 10.46 -4.24 -1.45
CA THR A 68 11.03 -4.92 -2.62
C THR A 68 12.10 -4.05 -3.26
N VAL A 69 13.23 -4.66 -3.62
CA VAL A 69 14.30 -4.01 -4.37
C VAL A 69 14.35 -4.57 -5.79
N ASN A 70 14.37 -3.66 -6.76
CA ASN A 70 14.63 -3.96 -8.16
C ASN A 70 15.97 -3.32 -8.55
N GLU A 71 17.03 -4.11 -8.47
CA GLU A 71 18.40 -3.66 -8.73
C GLU A 71 18.62 -3.22 -10.19
N GLU A 72 17.91 -3.82 -11.15
CA GLU A 72 18.03 -3.45 -12.57
C GLU A 72 17.58 -2.02 -12.85
N ASN A 73 16.66 -1.49 -12.03
CA ASN A 73 16.06 -0.16 -12.21
C ASN A 73 16.39 0.81 -11.07
N ASP A 74 17.27 0.41 -10.14
CA ASP A 74 17.57 1.14 -8.90
C ASP A 74 16.28 1.58 -8.15
N GLU A 75 15.30 0.68 -8.05
CA GLU A 75 14.00 0.95 -7.43
C GLU A 75 13.85 0.23 -6.09
N LEU A 76 13.47 0.97 -5.05
CA LEU A 76 13.02 0.43 -3.77
C LEU A 76 11.55 0.81 -3.57
N THR A 77 10.70 -0.18 -3.33
CA THR A 77 9.28 0.07 -3.02
C THR A 77 8.94 -0.50 -1.65
N ILE A 78 8.38 0.34 -0.78
CA ILE A 78 7.83 -0.07 0.52
C ILE A 78 6.30 -0.08 0.39
N PHE A 79 5.71 -1.23 0.66
CA PHE A 79 4.27 -1.40 0.83
C PHE A 79 3.96 -1.41 2.32
N ALA A 80 3.01 -0.58 2.75
CA ALA A 80 2.64 -0.48 4.16
C ALA A 80 1.12 -0.32 4.35
N VAL A 81 0.58 -1.01 5.36
CA VAL A 81 -0.81 -0.84 5.80
C VAL A 81 -0.82 -0.31 7.23
N ASN A 82 -1.55 0.78 7.45
CA ASN A 82 -1.92 1.21 8.78
C ASN A 82 -3.32 0.65 9.11
N ARG A 83 -3.38 -0.30 10.04
CA ARG A 83 -4.64 -0.91 10.52
C ARG A 83 -5.35 -0.07 11.57
N CYS A 84 -4.73 0.98 12.10
CA CYS A 84 -5.31 1.83 13.13
C CYS A 84 -6.51 2.62 12.56
N PRO A 85 -7.70 2.57 13.21
CA PRO A 85 -8.88 3.27 12.74
C PRO A 85 -8.88 4.78 13.01
N GLY A 86 -8.12 5.23 14.00
CA GLY A 86 -8.23 6.61 14.51
C GLY A 86 -6.96 7.44 14.39
N GLU A 87 -5.80 6.82 14.25
CA GLU A 87 -4.51 7.51 14.40
C GLU A 87 -3.62 7.33 13.17
N GLU A 88 -2.95 8.42 12.82
CA GLU A 88 -1.84 8.40 11.88
C GLU A 88 -0.68 7.62 12.50
N LEU A 89 -0.09 6.71 11.73
CA LEU A 89 1.08 5.96 12.14
C LEU A 89 2.32 6.61 11.52
N LEU A 90 3.28 7.01 12.36
CA LEU A 90 4.60 7.45 11.91
C LEU A 90 5.47 6.22 11.66
N LEU A 91 5.69 5.89 10.38
CA LEU A 91 6.63 4.86 9.97
C LEU A 91 8.03 5.46 9.93
N GLU A 92 8.92 4.98 10.80
CA GLU A 92 10.35 5.26 10.74
C GLU A 92 11.08 3.99 10.27
N ALA A 93 11.92 4.11 9.23
CA ALA A 93 12.66 2.98 8.69
C ALA A 93 14.11 3.37 8.42
N THR A 94 15.05 2.57 8.94
CA THR A 94 16.45 2.63 8.52
C THR A 94 16.60 1.81 7.24
N LEU A 95 16.93 2.47 6.14
CA LEU A 95 16.98 1.83 4.83
C LEU A 95 18.17 0.89 4.70
N GLY A 96 19.34 1.26 5.25
CA GLY A 96 20.53 0.40 5.34
C GLY A 96 21.04 -0.09 3.98
N GLY A 97 22.08 0.55 3.44
CA GLY A 97 22.67 0.15 2.14
C GLY A 97 21.94 0.71 0.92
N PHE A 98 20.89 1.52 1.13
CA PHE A 98 20.19 2.26 0.09
C PHE A 98 20.51 3.77 0.14
N SER A 99 21.74 4.12 0.54
CA SER A 99 22.22 5.49 0.49
C SER A 99 22.08 6.09 -0.92
N GLY A 100 21.58 7.33 -0.97
CA GLY A 100 21.32 8.07 -2.20
C GLY A 100 19.91 7.90 -2.76
N TYR A 101 19.13 6.91 -2.30
CA TYR A 101 17.75 6.76 -2.73
C TYR A 101 16.87 7.91 -2.25
N LYS A 102 16.04 8.44 -3.15
CA LYS A 102 15.10 9.53 -2.92
C LYS A 102 13.68 9.07 -3.15
N VAL A 103 12.75 9.62 -2.38
CA VAL A 103 11.32 9.41 -2.59
C VAL A 103 10.93 9.98 -3.96
N THR A 104 10.36 9.12 -4.79
CA THR A 104 9.78 9.51 -6.08
C THR A 104 8.28 9.70 -5.97
N GLU A 105 7.61 8.89 -5.14
CA GLU A 105 6.17 8.91 -5.00
C GLU A 105 5.74 8.26 -3.68
N HIS A 106 4.72 8.81 -3.03
CA HIS A 106 3.96 8.12 -1.98
C HIS A 106 2.50 8.06 -2.42
N ILE A 107 2.06 6.87 -2.80
CA ILE A 107 0.66 6.58 -3.17
C ILE A 107 -0.06 6.06 -1.94
N SER A 108 -1.27 6.58 -1.66
CA SER A 108 -2.09 6.08 -0.57
C SER A 108 -3.55 5.89 -1.00
N LEU A 109 -4.19 4.85 -0.49
CA LEU A 109 -5.65 4.65 -0.56
C LEU A 109 -6.19 4.79 0.87
N TYR A 110 -6.79 5.94 1.18
CA TYR A 110 -7.19 6.32 2.54
C TYR A 110 -8.34 7.34 2.53
N GLY A 111 -8.91 7.63 3.71
CA GLY A 111 -9.86 8.74 3.88
C GLY A 111 -11.28 8.45 3.38
N PHE A 112 -11.60 7.18 3.13
CA PHE A 112 -12.93 6.73 2.75
C PHE A 112 -13.61 6.02 3.92
N ASP A 113 -14.95 6.01 3.94
CA ASP A 113 -15.69 5.13 4.83
C ASP A 113 -15.29 3.66 4.53
N PRO A 114 -14.96 2.82 5.54
CA PRO A 114 -14.59 1.42 5.33
C PRO A 114 -15.67 0.57 4.62
N LYS A 115 -16.91 1.06 4.52
CA LYS A 115 -18.02 0.44 3.79
C LYS A 115 -18.27 1.04 2.41
N GLU A 116 -17.54 2.08 2.03
CA GLU A 116 -17.62 2.72 0.71
C GLU A 116 -17.21 1.74 -0.40
N ARG A 117 -17.89 1.82 -1.55
CA ARG A 117 -17.67 0.90 -2.69
C ARG A 117 -17.65 1.66 -4.00
N ASN A 118 -16.90 1.14 -4.97
CA ASN A 118 -17.01 1.59 -6.35
C ASN A 118 -18.15 0.85 -7.05
N THR A 119 -19.03 1.61 -7.69
CA THR A 119 -20.12 1.12 -8.52
C THR A 119 -19.89 1.55 -9.98
N LYS A 120 -20.75 1.12 -10.88
CA LYS A 120 -20.69 1.54 -12.29
C LYS A 120 -20.80 3.07 -12.44
N ASP A 121 -21.68 3.67 -11.63
CA ASP A 121 -22.04 5.09 -11.68
C ASP A 121 -21.12 5.97 -10.81
N LEU A 122 -20.56 5.41 -9.73
CA LEU A 122 -19.75 6.17 -8.76
C LEU A 122 -18.46 5.43 -8.39
N ARG A 123 -17.32 6.02 -8.78
CA ARG A 123 -15.96 5.45 -8.65
C ARG A 123 -15.12 6.28 -7.68
N LYS A 124 -15.63 6.44 -6.46
CA LYS A 124 -15.12 7.39 -5.45
C LYS A 124 -13.83 6.92 -4.79
N VAL A 125 -13.71 5.63 -4.48
CA VAL A 125 -12.56 5.05 -3.78
C VAL A 125 -11.45 4.82 -4.80
N LYS A 126 -10.44 5.68 -4.76
CA LYS A 126 -9.28 5.64 -5.65
C LYS A 126 -8.05 6.16 -4.91
N PRO A 127 -6.85 5.69 -5.26
CA PRO A 127 -5.64 6.18 -4.63
C PRO A 127 -5.38 7.64 -4.96
N SER A 128 -4.63 8.30 -4.09
CA SER A 128 -4.08 9.65 -4.28
C SER A 128 -2.60 9.67 -3.91
N THR A 129 -1.87 10.65 -4.43
CA THR A 129 -0.47 10.89 -4.06
C THR A 129 -0.41 11.79 -2.83
N LEU A 130 0.39 11.41 -1.84
CA LEU A 130 0.61 12.15 -0.60
C LEU A 130 1.93 12.93 -0.66
N SER A 131 1.92 14.12 -1.25
CA SER A 131 3.10 14.99 -1.31
C SER A 131 3.53 15.47 0.08
N GLY A 132 4.83 15.35 0.39
CA GLY A 132 5.43 15.84 1.64
C GLY A 132 5.12 15.01 2.90
N SER A 133 4.46 13.87 2.74
CA SER A 133 4.16 12.94 3.84
C SER A 133 5.30 11.96 4.14
N THR A 134 6.24 11.80 3.19
CA THR A 134 7.44 10.98 3.34
C THR A 134 8.67 11.80 3.07
N GLU A 135 9.63 11.71 4.00
CA GLU A 135 10.94 12.33 3.90
C GLU A 135 12.02 11.28 4.13
N VAL A 136 13.19 11.51 3.54
CA VAL A 136 14.37 10.68 3.72
C VAL A 136 15.53 11.61 4.03
N ASP A 137 16.10 11.47 5.22
CA ASP A 137 17.35 12.10 5.61
C ASP A 137 18.45 11.03 5.71
N LYS A 138 19.41 11.10 4.80
CA LYS A 138 20.47 10.09 4.59
C LYS A 138 19.87 8.70 4.33
N GLU A 139 19.76 7.87 5.37
CA GLU A 139 19.21 6.51 5.30
C GLU A 139 18.02 6.34 6.24
N LEU A 140 17.55 7.41 6.89
CA LEU A 140 16.38 7.38 7.74
C LEU A 140 15.17 7.89 6.95
N LEU A 141 14.24 6.99 6.68
CA LEU A 141 12.93 7.31 6.12
C LEU A 141 11.94 7.58 7.24
N LYS A 142 11.16 8.66 7.10
CA LYS A 142 9.99 8.94 7.94
C LYS A 142 8.78 9.13 7.04
N SER A 143 7.70 8.38 7.29
CA SER A 143 6.48 8.45 6.50
C SER A 143 5.25 8.48 7.39
N LYS A 144 4.34 9.41 7.11
CA LYS A 144 3.05 9.54 7.77
C LYS A 144 2.02 8.68 7.06
N LEU A 145 1.52 7.64 7.74
CA LEU A 145 0.52 6.72 7.20
C LEU A 145 -0.85 7.05 7.79
N PRO A 146 -1.81 7.55 6.99
CA PRO A 146 -3.14 7.89 7.50
C PRO A 146 -3.86 6.71 8.16
N PRO A 147 -4.88 6.93 9.01
CA PRO A 147 -5.71 5.86 9.54
C PRO A 147 -6.33 5.01 8.42
N LEU A 148 -6.44 3.69 8.64
CA LEU A 148 -7.00 2.71 7.70
C LEU A 148 -6.51 2.89 6.25
N SER A 149 -5.19 2.96 6.07
CA SER A 149 -4.58 3.25 4.79
C SER A 149 -3.78 2.10 4.21
N TRP A 150 -3.80 2.00 2.89
CA TRP A 150 -2.81 1.26 2.10
C TRP A 150 -1.84 2.26 1.49
N ASN A 151 -0.53 2.02 1.60
CA ASN A 151 0.52 2.93 1.18
C ASN A 151 1.55 2.22 0.31
N VAL A 152 2.03 2.94 -0.71
CA VAL A 152 3.12 2.53 -1.60
C VAL A 152 4.11 3.68 -1.67
N ILE A 153 5.26 3.51 -1.03
CA ILE A 153 6.33 4.50 -1.02
C ILE A 153 7.40 4.01 -1.99
N ARG A 154 7.59 4.76 -3.07
CA ARG A 154 8.51 4.42 -4.15
C ARG A 154 9.74 5.31 -4.08
N MET A 155 10.90 4.69 -4.19
CA MET A 155 12.19 5.36 -4.13
C MET A 155 13.07 4.96 -5.29
N LYS A 156 13.93 5.87 -5.73
CA LYS A 156 14.96 5.65 -6.74
C LYS A 156 16.27 6.29 -6.34
N LYS A 157 17.38 5.69 -6.75
CA LYS A 157 18.73 6.25 -6.56
C LYS A 157 18.98 7.51 -7.40
#